data_AF-A0A6A9SJR4-F1
#
_entry.id   AF-A0A6A9SJR4-F1
#
_cell.length_a   1.000
_cell.length_b   1.000
_cell.length_c   1.000
_cell.angle_alpha   90.00
_cell.angle_beta   90.00
_cell.angle_gamma   90.00
#
_symmetry.space_group_name_H-M   'P 1'
#
loop_
_entity.id
_entity.type
_entity.pdbx_description
1 polymer ?
#
loop_
_entity_poly.entity_id
_entity_poly.type
_entity_poly.pdbx_seq_one_letter_code
_entity_poly.pdbx_strand_id
1 'polypeptide(L)' 'MAIDSEVLVVGGGLAGLTSALAAARAGADTRLVSYKQSTLRHASGLVDVLGYAPDGEG' A
#
# COMPACT_ATOMS: atom_id res chain seq x y z
N MET A 1 -15.52 -18.16 -1.60
CA MET A 1 -14.33 -19.03 -1.76
C MET A 1 -13.52 -18.95 -0.47
N ALA A 2 -12.61 -19.90 -0.19
CA ALA A 2 -11.83 -19.89 1.06
C ALA A 2 -10.67 -18.88 1.06
N ILE A 3 -10.14 -18.55 -0.14
CA ILE A 3 -9.17 -17.48 -0.36
C ILE A 3 -9.84 -16.47 -1.30
N ASP A 4 -9.86 -15.21 -0.91
CA ASP A 4 -10.57 -14.16 -1.65
C ASP A 4 -9.64 -13.22 -2.41
N SER A 5 -8.37 -13.15 -2.02
CA SER A 5 -7.36 -12.30 -2.65
C SER A 5 -6.29 -13.09 -3.38
N GLU A 6 -5.89 -12.59 -4.54
CA GLU A 6 -4.82 -13.17 -5.36
C GLU A 6 -3.44 -12.89 -4.77
N VAL A 7 -3.28 -11.74 -4.09
CA VAL A 7 -2.04 -11.35 -3.43
C VAL A 7 -2.31 -10.84 -2.01
N LEU A 8 -1.65 -11.46 -1.01
CA LEU A 8 -1.61 -10.97 0.37
C LEU A 8 -0.20 -10.46 0.71
N VAL A 9 -0.09 -9.17 1.00
CA VAL A 9 1.17 -8.53 1.44
C VAL A 9 1.14 -8.29 2.94
N VAL A 10 2.20 -8.71 3.64
CA VAL A 10 2.33 -8.58 5.10
C VAL A 10 3.43 -7.56 5.43
N GLY A 11 3.05 -6.48 6.11
CA GLY A 11 3.95 -5.44 6.59
C GLY A 11 3.73 -4.08 5.90
N GLY A 12 3.56 -3.02 6.71
CA GLY A 12 3.27 -1.65 6.22
C GLY A 12 4.50 -0.77 6.00
N GLY A 13 5.68 -1.36 5.78
CA GLY A 13 6.91 -0.62 5.44
C GLY A 13 6.96 -0.26 3.95
N LEU A 14 8.04 0.42 3.52
CA LEU A 14 8.22 0.81 2.11
C LEU A 14 8.11 -0.40 1.17
N ALA A 15 8.79 -1.50 1.49
CA ALA A 15 8.74 -2.71 0.66
C ALA A 15 7.32 -3.27 0.53
N GLY A 16 6.56 -3.34 1.63
CA GLY A 16 5.20 -3.89 1.58
C GLY A 16 4.24 -3.01 0.79
N LEU A 17 4.32 -1.68 0.96
CA LEU A 17 3.50 -0.75 0.20
C LEU A 17 3.86 -0.75 -1.30
N THR A 18 5.15 -0.76 -1.63
CA THR A 18 5.58 -0.80 -3.05
C THR A 18 5.20 -2.11 -3.72
N SER A 19 5.32 -3.24 -3.03
CA SER A 19 4.85 -4.54 -3.52
C SER A 19 3.34 -4.58 -3.72
N ALA A 20 2.56 -4.07 -2.76
CA ALA A 20 1.10 -4.03 -2.87
C ALA A 20 0.63 -3.15 -4.04
N LEU A 21 1.26 -1.98 -4.23
CA LEU A 21 0.98 -1.10 -5.36
C LEU A 21 1.37 -1.73 -6.70
N ALA A 22 2.50 -2.42 -6.77
CA ALA A 22 2.94 -3.09 -7.98
C ALA A 22 1.94 -4.20 -8.39
N ALA A 23 1.49 -5.02 -7.44
CA ALA A 23 0.50 -6.07 -7.68
C ALA A 23 -0.86 -5.50 -8.10
N ALA A 24 -1.36 -4.47 -7.41
CA ALA A 24 -2.61 -3.81 -7.76
C ALA A 24 -2.56 -3.16 -9.15
N ARG A 25 -1.43 -2.52 -9.52
CA ARG A 25 -1.22 -1.95 -10.85
C ARG A 25 -1.13 -3.01 -11.96
N ALA A 26 -0.76 -4.24 -11.61
CA ALA A 26 -0.79 -5.39 -12.52
C ALA A 26 -2.20 -6.02 -12.64
N GLY A 27 -3.19 -5.50 -11.89
CA GLY A 27 -4.59 -5.92 -11.96
C GLY A 27 -5.00 -7.01 -10.96
N ALA A 28 -4.14 -7.38 -10.01
CA ALA A 28 -4.44 -8.42 -9.04
C ALA A 28 -5.33 -7.91 -7.88
N ASP A 29 -6.27 -8.73 -7.40
CA ASP A 29 -6.93 -8.46 -6.11
C ASP A 29 -5.91 -8.57 -4.98
N THR A 30 -5.56 -7.42 -4.41
CA THR A 30 -4.41 -7.27 -3.53
C THR A 30 -4.86 -6.80 -2.15
N ARG A 31 -4.50 -7.55 -1.12
CA ARG A 31 -4.74 -7.19 0.29
C ARG A 31 -3.42 -6.92 1.00
N LEU A 32 -3.27 -5.73 1.57
CA LEU A 32 -2.17 -5.39 2.47
C LEU A 32 -2.64 -5.49 3.92
N VAL A 33 -1.89 -6.20 4.76
CA VAL A 33 -2.11 -6.23 6.21
C VAL A 33 -0.89 -5.71 6.95
N SER A 34 -1.13 -4.86 7.94
CA SER A 34 -0.09 -4.38 8.86
C SER A 34 -0.56 -4.54 10.30
N TYR A 35 0.36 -4.91 11.19
CA TYR A 35 0.07 -5.05 12.61
C TYR A 35 -0.35 -3.71 13.26
N LYS A 36 0.19 -2.59 12.75
CA LYS A 36 -0.13 -1.21 13.16
C LYS A 36 -0.20 -0.30 11.94
N GLN A 37 -0.74 0.89 12.12
CA GLN A 37 -0.66 1.94 11.11
C GLN A 37 0.81 2.21 10.77
N SER A 38 1.11 2.36 9.47
CA SER A 38 2.47 2.64 9.01
C SER A 38 3.00 3.94 9.63
N THR A 39 4.26 3.93 10.05
CA THR A 39 4.97 5.11 10.56
C THR A 39 5.56 5.98 9.47
N LEU A 40 5.44 5.58 8.19
CA LEU A 40 5.95 6.35 7.05
C LEU A 40 5.38 7.78 7.03
N ARG A 41 4.11 7.97 7.42
CA ARG A 41 3.51 9.31 7.57
C ARG A 41 4.21 10.23 8.60
N HIS A 42 5.02 9.67 9.50
CA HIS A 42 5.72 10.42 10.55
C HIS A 42 7.23 10.55 10.30
N ALA A 43 7.78 9.93 9.26
CA ALA A 43 9.22 10.03 8.99
C ALA A 43 9.50 11.38 8.31
N SER A 44 10.25 12.27 8.98
CA SER A 44 10.59 13.58 8.42
C SER A 44 11.38 13.41 7.13
N GLY A 45 10.81 13.85 6.01
CA GLY A 45 11.43 13.72 4.68
C GLY A 45 10.74 12.74 3.73
N LEU A 46 9.66 12.08 4.15
CA LEU A 46 8.80 11.36 3.21
C LEU A 46 7.88 12.32 2.47
N VAL A 47 8.02 12.33 1.15
CA VAL A 47 7.05 12.94 0.24
C VAL A 47 6.03 11.85 -0.10
N ASP A 48 4.78 12.04 0.34
CA ASP A 48 3.70 11.16 -0.04
C ASP A 48 3.28 11.45 -1.49
N VAL A 49 3.91 10.78 -2.45
CA VAL A 49 3.57 10.87 -3.88
C VAL A 49 2.25 10.14 -4.19
N LEU A 50 1.74 9.35 -3.25
CA LEU A 50 0.58 8.46 -3.45
C LEU A 50 -0.71 9.03 -2.85
N GLY A 51 -0.61 9.92 -1.87
CA GLY A 51 -1.73 10.64 -1.26
C GLY A 51 -2.31 11.75 -2.14
N TYR A 52 -1.60 12.19 -3.18
CA TYR A 52 -2.16 13.11 -4.16
C TYR A 52 -2.94 12.33 -5.22
N ALA A 53 -4.27 12.44 -5.18
CA ALA A 53 -5.06 12.13 -6.38
C ALA A 53 -4.57 13.04 -7.53
N PRO A 54 -4.63 12.59 -8.80
CA PRO A 54 -4.27 13.41 -9.96
C PRO A 54 -5.00 14.77 -9.99
N ASP A 55 -6.14 14.84 -9.30
CA ASP A 55 -7.07 15.96 -9.27
C ASP A 55 -6.93 16.83 -7.99
N GLY A 56 -6.00 16.47 -7.09
CA GLY A 56 -5.58 17.32 -5.97
C GLY A 56 -6.34 17.17 -4.65
N GLU A 57 -7.33 16.28 -4.54
CA GLU A 57 -7.95 15.99 -3.24
C GLU A 57 -7.50 14.62 -2.70
N GLY A 58 -6.88 14.66 -1.52
CA GLY A 58 -6.39 13.53 -0.73
C GLY A 58 -6.41 13.86 0.75
#